data_AF-A0A2E6I8N7-F1
#
_entry.id   AF-A0A2E6I8N7-F1
#
_cell.length_a   1.000
_cell.length_b   1.000
_cell.length_c   1.000
_cell.angle_alpha   90.00
_cell.angle_beta   90.00
_cell.angle_gamma   90.00
#
_symmetry.space_group_name_H-M   'P 1'
#
loop_
_entity.id
_entity.type
_entity.pdbx_description
1 polymer ?
#
loop_
_entity_poly.entity_id
_entity_poly.type
_entity_poly.pdbx_seq_one_letter_code
_entity_poly.pdbx_strand_id
1 'polypeptide(L)'
;MRVKRVQQSTPLLVDETDDCLVAPTRCREELQLMLADAIERRDQWYNYWDKTKLSRKQNVEALRNYTALRGVVKTLQWVLMHPDIEHPLD
;
A
#
# COMPACT_ATOMS: atom_id res chain seq x y z
N MET A 1 23.49 -20.97 -18.38
CA MET A 1 22.30 -20.25 -17.86
C MET A 1 22.44 -18.77 -18.15
N ARG A 2 21.47 -18.14 -18.82
CA ARG A 2 21.52 -16.72 -19.21
C ARG A 2 20.69 -15.91 -18.20
N VAL A 3 21.34 -15.20 -17.29
CA VAL A 3 20.67 -14.39 -16.28
C VAL A 3 20.19 -13.10 -16.95
N LYS A 4 18.88 -12.86 -16.98
CA LYS A 4 18.32 -11.60 -17.50
C LYS A 4 18.68 -10.48 -16.53
N ARG A 5 19.34 -9.41 -17.00
CA ARG A 5 19.57 -8.19 -16.20
C ARG A 5 18.23 -7.62 -15.80
N VAL A 6 18.02 -7.46 -14.50
CA VAL A 6 16.92 -6.68 -13.94
C VAL A 6 17.20 -5.22 -14.29
N GLN A 7 16.30 -4.57 -15.03
CA GLN A 7 16.36 -3.13 -15.23
C GLN A 7 16.07 -2.48 -13.86
N GLN A 8 17.08 -1.86 -13.26
CA GLN A 8 16.88 -1.03 -12.08
C GLN A 8 16.10 0.22 -12.52
N SER A 9 14.91 0.42 -11.94
CA SER A 9 14.11 1.61 -12.16
C SER A 9 14.80 2.82 -11.54
N THR A 10 15.15 3.81 -12.36
CA THR A 10 15.68 5.10 -11.92
C THR A 10 14.65 5.81 -11.03
N PRO A 11 15.01 6.29 -9.82
CA PRO A 11 14.09 7.02 -8.97
C PRO A 11 13.79 8.41 -9.57
N LEU A 12 12.51 8.79 -9.56
CA LEU A 12 12.05 10.13 -9.92
C LEU A 12 12.41 11.10 -8.78
N LEU A 13 13.30 12.05 -9.05
CA LEU A 13 13.51 13.22 -8.20
C LEU A 13 12.41 14.23 -8.50
N VAL A 14 11.60 14.60 -7.49
CA VAL A 14 10.54 15.59 -7.61
C VAL A 14 10.98 16.83 -6.82
N ASP A 15 10.97 17.99 -7.48
CA ASP A 15 11.35 19.27 -6.88
C ASP A 15 10.22 19.83 -6.00
N GLU A 16 10.59 20.37 -4.84
CA GLU A 16 9.67 20.91 -3.82
C GLU A 16 9.00 22.20 -4.33
N THR A 17 7.81 22.08 -4.94
CA THR A 17 6.94 23.22 -5.27
C THR A 17 5.51 22.88 -4.88
N ASP A 18 4.76 23.89 -4.42
CA ASP A 18 3.40 23.78 -3.88
C ASP A 18 2.49 22.86 -4.75
N ASP A 19 2.18 21.68 -4.21
CA ASP A 19 2.27 20.37 -4.90
C ASP A 19 1.05 19.95 -5.74
N CYS A 20 0.05 20.81 -5.93
CA CYS A 20 -1.22 20.38 -6.53
C CYS A 20 -1.43 20.77 -8.00
N LEU A 21 -0.59 21.63 -8.60
CA LEU A 21 -0.92 22.25 -9.89
C LEU A 21 0.07 22.05 -11.06
N VAL A 22 1.24 21.42 -10.86
CA VAL A 22 2.30 21.44 -11.91
C VAL A 22 2.96 20.07 -12.21
N ALA A 23 2.88 19.07 -11.35
CA ALA A 23 3.47 17.73 -11.56
C ALA A 23 2.44 16.63 -11.26
N PRO A 24 2.64 15.35 -11.67
CA PRO A 24 1.76 14.24 -11.29
C PRO A 24 1.95 13.83 -9.83
N THR A 25 2.03 14.81 -8.92
CA THR A 25 2.09 14.59 -7.49
C THR A 25 0.69 14.26 -7.00
N ARG A 26 0.55 13.16 -6.24
CA ARG A 26 -0.72 12.77 -5.64
C ARG A 26 -1.06 13.77 -4.53
N CYS A 27 -2.23 14.40 -4.61
CA CYS A 27 -2.62 15.35 -3.57
C CYS A 27 -2.91 14.64 -2.25
N ARG A 28 -2.84 15.40 -1.15
CA ARG A 28 -3.05 14.87 0.21
C ARG A 28 -4.44 14.25 0.36
N GLU A 29 -5.46 14.87 -0.21
CA GLU A 29 -6.85 14.43 -0.16
C GLU A 29 -7.01 13.08 -0.87
N GLU A 30 -6.38 12.90 -2.03
CA GLU A 30 -6.38 11.63 -2.76
C GLU A 30 -5.70 10.51 -1.94
N LEU A 31 -4.58 10.81 -1.28
CA LEU A 31 -3.90 9.86 -0.40
C LEU A 31 -4.75 9.46 0.81
N GLN A 32 -5.48 10.41 1.40
CA GLN A 32 -6.41 10.13 2.50
C GLN A 32 -7.57 9.24 2.06
N LEU A 33 -8.15 9.51 0.90
CA LEU A 33 -9.19 8.66 0.31
C LEU A 33 -8.65 7.26 0.02
N MET A 34 -7.46 7.15 -0.57
CA MET A 34 -6.83 5.86 -0.85
C MET A 34 -6.49 5.08 0.43
N LEU A 35 -6.10 5.78 1.50
CA LEU A 35 -5.87 5.16 2.81
C LEU A 35 -7.18 4.60 3.38
N ALA A 36 -8.27 5.35 3.35
CA ALA A 36 -9.57 4.88 3.83
C ALA A 36 -10.03 3.63 3.07
N ASP A 37 -9.93 3.67 1.74
CA ASP A 37 -10.19 2.55 0.83
C ASP A 37 -9.34 1.31 1.15
N ALA A 38 -8.04 1.50 1.39
CA ALA A 38 -7.12 0.42 1.70
C ALA A 38 -7.43 -0.23 3.05
N ILE A 39 -7.78 0.56 4.06
CA ILE A 39 -8.22 0.09 5.38
C ILE A 39 -9.51 -0.72 5.25
N GLU A 40 -10.51 -0.21 4.53
CA GLU A 40 -11.79 -0.91 4.35
C GLU A 40 -11.58 -2.28 3.68
N ARG A 41 -10.84 -2.32 2.56
CA ARG A 41 -10.56 -3.57 1.85
C ARG A 41 -9.74 -4.54 2.69
N ARG A 42 -8.77 -4.04 3.48
CA ARG A 42 -7.97 -4.87 4.40
C ARG A 42 -8.90 -5.56 5.39
N ASP A 43 -9.82 -4.82 5.97
CA ASP A 43 -10.73 -5.32 6.99
C ASP A 43 -11.76 -6.28 6.39
N GLN A 44 -12.22 -6.05 5.16
CA GLN A 44 -13.04 -7.01 4.42
C GLN A 44 -12.30 -8.34 4.21
N TRP A 45 -11.03 -8.33 3.79
CA TRP A 45 -10.24 -9.56 3.63
C TRP A 45 -9.97 -10.26 4.96
N TYR A 46 -9.69 -9.51 6.03
CA TYR A 46 -9.53 -10.05 7.36
C TYR A 46 -10.82 -10.70 7.86
N ASN A 47 -11.96 -10.02 7.72
CA ASN A 47 -13.27 -10.56 8.09
C ASN A 47 -13.63 -11.81 7.27
N TYR A 48 -13.35 -11.80 5.97
CA TYR A 48 -13.56 -12.96 5.10
C TYR A 48 -12.73 -14.16 5.57
N TRP A 49 -11.48 -13.92 5.95
CA TRP A 49 -10.58 -14.94 6.51
C TRP A 49 -11.03 -15.46 7.88
N ASP A 50 -11.40 -14.57 8.79
CA ASP A 50 -11.69 -14.87 10.21
C ASP A 50 -13.09 -15.49 10.41
N LYS A 51 -14.10 -14.97 9.70
CA LYS A 51 -15.52 -15.30 9.94
C LYS A 51 -16.06 -16.41 9.04
N THR A 52 -15.30 -16.88 8.07
CA THR A 52 -15.77 -17.86 7.06
C THR A 52 -15.00 -19.16 7.15
N LYS A 53 -15.69 -20.30 6.99
CA LYS A 53 -15.01 -21.58 6.77
C LYS A 53 -14.45 -21.62 5.34
N LEU A 54 -13.15 -21.41 5.21
CA LEU A 54 -12.46 -21.35 3.93
C LEU A 54 -11.84 -22.69 3.54
N SER A 55 -11.84 -23.01 2.26
CA SER A 55 -10.95 -24.03 1.71
C SER A 55 -9.48 -23.57 1.84
N ARG A 56 -8.53 -24.51 1.73
CA ARG A 56 -7.09 -24.18 1.75
C ARG A 56 -6.72 -23.11 0.72
N LYS A 57 -7.29 -23.17 -0.49
CA LYS A 57 -7.03 -22.20 -1.56
C LYS A 57 -7.53 -20.80 -1.18
N GLN A 58 -8.76 -20.71 -0.69
CA GLN A 58 -9.35 -19.43 -0.28
C GLN A 58 -8.63 -18.84 0.94
N ASN A 59 -8.16 -19.68 1.87
CA ASN A 59 -7.38 -19.23 3.01
C ASN A 59 -6.06 -18.55 2.59
N VAL A 60 -5.31 -19.18 1.68
CA VAL A 60 -4.06 -18.58 1.15
C VAL A 60 -4.34 -17.27 0.42
N GLU A 61 -5.40 -17.21 -0.38
CA GLU A 61 -5.80 -15.99 -1.08
C GLU A 61 -6.14 -14.85 -0.13
N ALA A 62 -6.97 -15.13 0.88
CA ALA A 62 -7.41 -14.12 1.84
C ALA A 62 -6.23 -13.56 2.64
N LEU A 63 -5.34 -14.42 3.15
CA LEU A 63 -4.15 -14.00 3.88
C LEU A 63 -3.18 -13.20 3.01
N ARG A 64 -3.00 -13.59 1.74
CA ARG A 64 -2.13 -12.86 0.80
C ARG A 64 -2.64 -11.44 0.56
N ASN A 65 -3.94 -11.28 0.28
CA ASN A 65 -4.53 -9.98 0.02
C ASN A 65 -4.56 -9.10 1.27
N TYR A 66 -4.89 -9.67 2.44
CA TYR A 66 -4.81 -8.99 3.73
C TYR A 66 -3.39 -8.47 4.02
N THR A 67 -2.37 -9.31 3.80
CA THR A 67 -0.96 -8.95 4.05
C THR A 67 -0.47 -7.86 3.09
N ALA A 68 -0.83 -7.94 1.81
CA ALA A 68 -0.50 -6.91 0.83
C ALA A 68 -1.11 -5.55 1.22
N LEU A 69 -2.39 -5.54 1.62
CA LEU A 69 -3.07 -4.32 2.05
C LEU A 69 -2.52 -3.76 3.36
N ARG A 70 -2.04 -4.59 4.30
CA ARG A 70 -1.32 -4.11 5.48
C ARG A 70 -0.08 -3.29 5.10
N GLY A 71 0.69 -3.74 4.12
CA GLY A 71 1.84 -2.99 3.60
C GLY A 71 1.43 -1.66 2.97
N VAL A 72 0.39 -1.68 2.12
CA VAL A 72 -0.15 -0.45 1.49
C VAL A 72 -0.62 0.55 2.53
N VAL A 73 -1.41 0.12 3.52
CA VAL A 73 -1.91 0.98 4.61
C VAL A 73 -0.74 1.61 5.36
N LYS A 74 0.26 0.82 5.74
CA LYS A 74 1.43 1.31 6.47
C LYS A 74 2.23 2.35 5.68
N THR A 75 2.45 2.10 4.38
CA THR A 75 3.14 3.07 3.51
C THR A 75 2.36 4.37 3.36
N LEU A 76 1.03 4.31 3.22
CA LEU A 76 0.21 5.51 3.12
C LEU A 76 0.17 6.31 4.42
N GLN A 77 0.09 5.63 5.56
CA GLN A 77 0.20 6.30 6.87
C GLN A 77 1.57 6.95 7.05
N TRP A 78 2.65 6.31 6.60
CA TRP A 78 3.99 6.90 6.59
C TRP A 78 4.04 8.16 5.71
N VAL A 79 3.57 8.11 4.46
CA VAL A 79 3.54 9.29 3.56
C VAL A 79 2.73 10.45 4.17
N LEU A 80 1.65 10.13 4.89
CA LEU A 80 0.80 11.12 5.57
C LEU A 80 1.38 11.62 6.91
N MET A 81 2.63 11.28 7.25
CA MET A 81 3.33 11.68 8.47
C MET A 81 2.64 11.21 9.76
N HIS A 82 2.14 9.96 9.78
CA HIS A 82 1.57 9.37 10.98
C HIS A 82 2.64 9.28 12.09
N PRO A 83 2.38 9.79 13.31
CA PRO A 83 3.41 9.95 14.34
C PRO A 83 4.05 8.63 14.80
N ASP A 84 3.29 7.54 14.73
CA ASP A 84 3.74 6.21 15.19
C ASP A 84 4.48 5.40 14.11
N ILE A 85 4.70 5.95 12.91
CA ILE A 85 5.35 5.23 11.80
C ILE A 85 6.56 6.04 11.33
N GLU A 86 7.74 5.66 11.83
CA GLU A 86 9.01 6.26 11.43
C GLU A 86 9.43 5.83 10.01
N HIS A 87 9.28 4.53 9.70
CA HIS A 87 9.67 3.96 8.42
C HIS A 87 8.67 2.88 7.96
N PRO A 88 8.26 2.86 6.67
CA PRO A 88 7.16 2.01 6.21
C PRO A 88 7.53 0.52 6.16
N LEU A 89 8.83 0.19 6.21
CA LEU A 89 9.32 -1.19 6.14
C LEU A 89 9.64 -1.81 7.51
N ASP A 90 9.52 -1.03 8.60
CA ASP A 90 9.88 -1.46 9.97
C ASP A 90 8.66 -1.95 10.76
#